data_AF-A0A653EMW0-F1
#
_entry.id   AF-A0A653EMW0-F1
#
_cell.length_a   1.000
_cell.length_b   1.000
_cell.length_c   1.000
_cell.angle_alpha   90.00
_cell.angle_beta   90.00
_cell.angle_gamma   90.00
#
_symmetry.space_group_name_H-M   'P 1'
#
loop_
_entity.id
_entity.type
_entity.pdbx_description
1 polymer ?
#
loop_
_entity_poly.entity_id
_entity_poly.type
_entity_poly.pdbx_seq_one_letter_code
_entity_poly.pdbx_strand_id
1 'polypeptide(L)'
;MPDARRKAVAARGTGPHNGYQTPDEWYPIPVAFNVKDEEVIRLADELAARLHHPSRIDAIRYALRAQIEITQSRTANRADELLDVLRTEIWPLLHDRSPITKSEREQALGYDAATGV
;
A
#
# COMPACT_ATOMS: atom_id res chain seq x y z
N MET A 1 52.76 -23.25 54.28
CA MET A 1 53.06 -21.81 54.46
C MET A 1 54.44 -21.55 53.88
N PRO A 2 54.71 -20.45 53.16
CA PRO A 2 53.87 -19.55 52.33
C PRO A 2 54.51 -19.37 50.92
N ASP A 3 54.13 -18.55 49.95
CA ASP A 3 52.98 -17.73 49.54
C ASP A 3 53.40 -17.11 48.19
N ALA A 4 52.51 -17.08 47.19
CA ALA A 4 52.37 -15.94 46.30
C ALA A 4 50.98 -15.96 45.62
N ARG A 5 49.98 -15.47 46.37
CA ARG A 5 48.91 -14.54 45.92
C ARG A 5 48.04 -14.98 44.71
N ARG A 6 46.83 -15.54 44.89
CA ARG A 6 45.53 -14.85 45.15
C ARG A 6 45.35 -13.55 44.33
N LYS A 7 44.32 -13.38 43.51
CA LYS A 7 42.88 -13.51 43.84
C LYS A 7 42.03 -13.85 42.62
N ALA A 8 41.18 -14.87 42.78
CA ALA A 8 39.87 -14.90 42.15
C ALA A 8 38.97 -13.86 42.84
N VAL A 9 38.26 -13.06 42.05
CA VAL A 9 37.14 -12.24 42.50
C VAL A 9 35.92 -12.69 41.72
N ALA A 10 34.98 -13.27 42.44
CA ALA A 10 33.62 -13.50 41.98
C ALA A 10 32.88 -12.16 41.95
N ALA A 11 32.17 -11.89 40.84
CA ALA A 11 30.98 -11.05 40.86
C ALA A 11 29.91 -11.77 40.04
N ARG A 12 28.98 -12.36 40.78
CA ARG A 12 27.70 -12.88 40.29
C ARG A 12 26.82 -11.66 39.99
N GLY A 13 26.22 -11.57 38.80
CA GLY A 13 25.38 -10.43 38.42
C GLY A 13 24.71 -10.57 37.05
N THR A 14 23.75 -11.48 36.98
CA THR A 14 22.52 -11.47 36.16
C THR A 14 22.30 -10.39 35.07
N GLY A 15 22.05 -10.83 33.83
CA GLY A 15 21.27 -10.09 32.82
C GLY A 15 21.65 -10.46 31.37
N PRO A 16 20.71 -10.85 30.48
CA PRO A 16 21.04 -11.10 29.07
C PRO A 16 21.09 -9.76 28.33
N HIS A 17 22.26 -9.12 28.27
CA HIS A 17 22.48 -8.04 27.31
C HIS A 17 22.92 -8.64 25.97
N ASN A 18 21.93 -9.09 25.20
CA ASN A 18 22.10 -9.42 23.80
C ASN A 18 22.29 -8.12 23.00
N GLY A 19 23.51 -7.60 22.98
CA GLY A 19 23.94 -6.57 22.04
C GLY A 19 24.41 -7.24 20.76
N TYR A 20 23.64 -7.10 19.68
CA TYR A 20 24.05 -7.57 18.36
C TYR A 20 25.24 -6.73 17.88
N GLN A 21 26.45 -7.25 18.02
CA GLN A 21 27.64 -6.78 17.33
C GLN A 21 27.77 -7.57 16.01
N THR A 22 27.56 -6.90 14.88
CA THR A 22 27.80 -7.48 13.55
C THR A 22 29.20 -7.10 13.07
N PRO A 23 30.00 -8.05 12.54
CA PRO A 23 31.21 -7.73 11.79
C PRO A 23 30.85 -7.20 10.40
N ASP A 24 31.63 -6.21 9.94
CA ASP A 24 31.72 -5.54 8.63
C ASP A 24 31.12 -6.25 7.37
N GLU A 25 29.81 -6.46 7.33
CA GLU A 25 29.11 -6.86 6.12
C GLU A 25 27.84 -6.01 5.94
N TRP A 26 27.88 -5.09 4.97
CA TRP A 26 26.78 -4.18 4.64
C TRP A 26 25.66 -4.92 3.91
N TYR A 27 24.89 -5.73 4.64
CA TYR A 27 23.54 -6.10 4.23
C TYR A 27 22.56 -5.05 4.76
N PRO A 28 21.71 -4.43 3.92
CA PRO A 28 20.60 -3.65 4.44
C PRO A 28 19.70 -4.61 5.23
N ILE A 29 19.73 -4.50 6.56
CA ILE A 29 18.74 -5.14 7.43
C ILE A 29 17.38 -4.74 6.86
N PRO A 30 16.47 -5.68 6.51
CA PRO A 30 15.13 -5.30 6.14
C PRO A 30 14.55 -4.51 7.31
N VAL A 31 14.36 -3.21 7.10
CA VAL A 31 13.79 -2.31 8.10
C VAL A 31 12.40 -2.83 8.44
N ALA A 32 12.28 -3.48 9.60
CA ALA A 32 10.99 -3.83 10.16
C ALA A 32 10.22 -2.53 10.35
N PHE A 33 9.07 -2.42 9.68
CA PHE A 33 8.16 -1.29 9.78
C PHE A 33 7.73 -1.12 11.25
N ASN A 34 8.37 -0.19 11.97
CA ASN A 34 8.12 0.02 13.39
C ASN A 34 6.97 1.01 13.57
N VAL A 35 5.75 0.49 13.58
CA VAL A 35 4.54 1.26 13.90
C VAL A 35 4.46 1.42 15.41
N LYS A 36 4.49 2.66 15.90
CA LYS A 36 4.28 2.98 17.33
C LYS A 36 2.84 3.40 17.65
N ASP A 37 1.97 3.38 16.65
CA ASP A 37 0.56 3.65 16.80
C ASP A 37 -0.16 2.40 17.33
N GLU A 38 -0.73 2.53 18.53
CA GLU A 38 -1.39 1.44 19.24
C GLU A 38 -2.66 0.96 18.53
N GLU A 39 -3.39 1.86 17.86
CA GLU A 39 -4.60 1.49 17.12
C GLU A 39 -4.24 0.72 15.85
N VAL A 40 -3.18 1.11 15.15
CA VAL A 40 -2.70 0.36 13.99
C VAL A 40 -2.22 -1.04 14.40
N ILE A 41 -1.56 -1.16 15.55
CA ILE A 41 -1.18 -2.46 16.10
C ILE A 41 -2.42 -3.32 16.37
N ARG A 42 -3.42 -2.77 17.08
CA ARG A 42 -4.67 -3.47 17.41
C ARG A 42 -5.40 -3.94 16.15
N LEU A 43 -5.52 -3.08 15.15
CA LEU A 43 -6.16 -3.39 13.88
C LEU A 43 -5.39 -4.47 13.12
N ALA A 44 -4.06 -4.44 13.13
CA ALA A 44 -3.24 -5.44 12.47
C ALA A 44 -3.35 -6.82 13.15
N ASP A 45 -3.44 -6.86 14.47
CA ASP A 45 -3.66 -8.10 15.23
C ASP A 45 -5.05 -8.67 14.96
N GLU A 46 -6.09 -7.83 14.96
CA GLU A 46 -7.45 -8.24 14.60
C GLU A 46 -7.50 -8.78 13.17
N LEU A 47 -6.85 -8.09 12.23
CA LEU A 47 -6.79 -8.49 10.83
C LEU A 47 -6.08 -9.83 10.65
N ALA A 48 -4.95 -10.05 11.33
CA ALA A 48 -4.23 -11.32 11.29
C ALA A 48 -5.08 -12.47 11.84
N ALA A 49 -5.81 -12.24 12.94
CA ALA A 49 -6.71 -13.23 13.52
C ALA A 49 -7.86 -13.59 12.57
N ARG A 50 -8.51 -12.58 11.94
CA ARG A 50 -9.66 -12.78 11.03
C ARG A 50 -9.28 -13.44 9.71
N LEU A 51 -8.09 -13.15 9.20
CA LEU A 51 -7.59 -13.71 7.95
C LEU A 51 -6.76 -14.99 8.15
N HIS A 52 -6.60 -15.44 9.41
CA HIS A 52 -5.78 -16.60 9.77
C HIS A 52 -4.33 -16.50 9.25
N HIS A 53 -3.75 -15.29 9.28
CA HIS A 53 -2.37 -15.06 8.86
C HIS A 53 -1.38 -15.23 10.02
N PRO A 54 -0.17 -15.75 9.74
CA PRO A 54 0.83 -16.05 10.77
C PRO A 54 1.51 -14.80 11.34
N SER A 55 1.43 -13.65 10.65
CA SER A 55 2.00 -12.40 11.13
C SER A 55 1.12 -11.20 10.74
N ARG A 56 1.18 -10.15 11.58
CA ARG A 56 0.58 -8.84 11.29
C ARG A 56 1.01 -8.28 9.94
N ILE A 57 2.28 -8.46 9.60
CA ILE A 57 2.85 -7.95 8.34
C ILE A 57 2.23 -8.69 7.14
N ASP A 58 2.02 -10.00 7.24
CA ASP A 58 1.39 -10.77 6.16
C ASP A 58 -0.08 -10.39 5.98
N ALA A 59 -0.79 -10.20 7.10
CA ALA A 59 -2.17 -9.74 7.10
C ALA A 59 -2.32 -8.35 6.48
N ILE A 60 -1.46 -7.40 6.88
CA ILE A 60 -1.42 -6.05 6.31
C ILE A 60 -1.09 -6.12 4.81
N ARG A 61 -0.08 -6.89 4.41
CA ARG A 61 0.31 -7.02 2.99
C ARG A 61 -0.83 -7.58 2.14
N TYR A 62 -1.53 -8.59 2.65
CA TYR A 62 -2.70 -9.15 1.98
C TYR A 62 -3.82 -8.12 1.83
N ALA A 63 -4.21 -7.46 2.92
CA ALA A 63 -5.30 -6.48 2.90
C ALA A 63 -4.99 -5.27 2.00
N LEU A 64 -3.75 -4.77 2.01
CA LEU A 64 -3.35 -3.68 1.14
C LEU A 64 -3.41 -4.08 -0.34
N ARG A 65 -2.98 -5.30 -0.70
CA ARG A 65 -3.10 -5.82 -2.07
C ARG A 65 -4.56 -5.94 -2.49
N ALA A 66 -5.40 -6.54 -1.65
CA ALA A 66 -6.83 -6.66 -1.92
C ALA A 66 -7.49 -5.29 -2.12
N GLN A 67 -7.12 -4.30 -1.30
CA GLN A 67 -7.67 -2.95 -1.43
C GLN A 67 -7.20 -2.23 -2.70
N ILE A 68 -5.94 -2.43 -3.12
CA ILE A 68 -5.43 -1.94 -4.40
C ILE A 68 -6.21 -2.57 -5.55
N GLU A 69 -6.39 -3.89 -5.55
CA GLU A 69 -7.13 -4.62 -6.59
C GLU A 69 -8.58 -4.15 -6.69
N ILE A 70 -9.29 -3.99 -5.56
CA ILE A 70 -10.66 -3.46 -5.53
C ILE A 70 -10.71 -2.05 -6.11
N THR A 71 -9.76 -1.20 -5.75
CA THR A 71 -9.73 0.21 -6.20
C THR A 71 -9.42 0.30 -7.70
N GLN A 72 -8.49 -0.51 -8.19
CA GLN A 72 -8.16 -0.61 -9.61
C GLN A 72 -9.33 -1.19 -10.40
N SER A 73 -9.97 -2.26 -9.91
CA SER A 73 -11.15 -2.86 -10.54
C SER A 73 -12.30 -1.87 -10.63
N ARG A 74 -12.61 -1.12 -9.56
CA ARG A 74 -13.64 -0.07 -9.60
C ARG A 74 -13.31 1.06 -10.55
N THR A 75 -12.04 1.44 -10.65
CA THR A 75 -11.61 2.51 -11.56
C THR A 75 -11.71 2.07 -13.02
N ALA A 76 -11.30 0.84 -13.32
CA ALA A 76 -11.46 0.23 -14.64
C ALA A 76 -12.94 0.05 -15.01
N ASN A 77 -13.77 -0.43 -14.07
CA ASN A 77 -15.18 -0.72 -14.35
C ASN A 77 -16.05 0.54 -14.47
N ARG A 78 -15.71 1.64 -13.77
CA ARG A 78 -16.56 2.84 -13.76
C ARG A 78 -16.71 3.48 -15.14
N ALA A 79 -15.65 3.46 -15.95
CA ALA A 79 -15.72 3.98 -17.32
C ALA A 79 -16.64 3.12 -18.19
N ASP A 80 -16.51 1.79 -18.09
CA ASP A 80 -17.32 0.84 -18.85
C ASP A 80 -18.79 0.86 -18.40
N GLU A 81 -19.06 0.93 -17.09
CA GLU A 81 -20.39 1.12 -16.52
C GLU A 81 -21.05 2.42 -17.01
N LEU A 82 -20.29 3.53 -17.01
CA LEU A 82 -20.80 4.81 -17.51
C LEU A 82 -21.08 4.76 -19.01
N LEU A 83 -20.17 4.15 -19.79
CA LEU A 83 -20.39 3.95 -21.23
C LEU A 83 -21.60 3.07 -21.50
N ASP A 84 -21.86 2.07 -20.66
CA ASP A 84 -23.02 1.21 -20.82
C ASP A 84 -24.33 1.96 -20.54
N VAL A 85 -24.38 2.79 -19.49
CA VAL A 85 -25.53 3.68 -19.22
C VAL A 85 -25.73 4.68 -20.36
N LEU A 86 -24.65 5.33 -20.82
CA LEU A 86 -24.73 6.23 -21.97
C LEU A 86 -25.28 5.51 -23.19
N ARG A 87 -24.88 4.26 -23.42
CA ARG A 87 -25.31 3.46 -24.58
C ARG A 87 -26.73 2.94 -24.51
N THR A 88 -27.15 2.47 -23.34
CA THR A 88 -28.42 1.77 -23.18
C THR A 88 -29.56 2.71 -22.79
N GLU A 89 -29.26 3.81 -22.11
CA GLU A 89 -30.27 4.70 -21.56
C GLU A 89 -30.26 6.09 -22.20
N ILE A 90 -29.09 6.70 -22.39
CA ILE A 90 -28.99 8.12 -22.79
C ILE A 90 -28.98 8.31 -24.31
N TRP A 91 -28.06 7.65 -25.03
CA TRP A 91 -27.94 7.75 -26.49
C TRP A 91 -29.22 7.36 -27.25
N PRO A 92 -30.05 6.39 -26.79
CA PRO A 92 -31.33 6.12 -27.42
C PRO A 92 -32.29 7.31 -27.48
N LEU A 93 -32.17 8.25 -26.52
CA LEU A 93 -33.00 9.45 -26.43
C LEU A 93 -32.51 10.61 -27.32
N LEU A 94 -31.30 10.50 -27.89
CA LEU A 94 -30.80 11.50 -28.83
C LEU A 94 -31.49 11.34 -30.18
N HIS A 95 -32.09 12.43 -30.64
CA HIS A 95 -32.83 12.52 -31.89
C HIS A 95 -31.92 12.54 -33.11
N ASP A 96 -30.70 13.07 -32.95
CA ASP A 96 -29.66 13.11 -33.98
C ASP A 96 -28.41 12.40 -33.46
N ARG A 97 -27.94 11.43 -34.22
CA ARG A 97 -26.72 10.65 -33.95
C ARG A 97 -25.74 10.72 -35.12
N SER A 98 -25.95 11.66 -36.03
CA SER A 98 -25.08 11.88 -37.17
C SER A 98 -23.68 12.22 -36.67
N PRO A 99 -22.62 11.65 -37.26
CA PRO A 99 -21.26 12.03 -36.92
C PRO A 99 -21.06 13.53 -37.11
N ILE A 100 -20.60 14.22 -36.08
CA ILE A 100 -20.22 15.64 -36.20
C ILE A 100 -18.81 15.77 -36.79
N THR A 101 -18.63 16.77 -37.64
CA THR A 101 -17.34 17.15 -38.20
C THR A 101 -16.41 17.72 -37.12
N LYS A 102 -15.10 17.78 -37.45
CA LYS A 102 -14.10 18.39 -36.55
C LYS A 102 -14.47 19.83 -36.19
N SER A 103 -14.89 20.62 -37.19
CA SER A 103 -15.23 22.03 -36.99
C SER A 103 -16.46 22.22 -36.10
N GLU A 104 -17.50 21.40 -36.27
CA GLU A 104 -18.69 21.43 -35.42
C GLU A 104 -18.36 21.05 -33.97
N ARG A 105 -17.46 20.08 -33.78
CA ARG A 105 -16.98 19.70 -32.44
C ARG A 105 -16.20 20.83 -31.77
N GLU A 106 -15.26 21.44 -32.48
CA GLU A 106 -14.46 22.55 -31.97
C GLU A 106 -15.35 23.74 -31.57
N GLN A 107 -16.35 24.06 -32.40
CA GLN A 107 -17.32 25.11 -32.10
C GLN A 107 -18.18 24.78 -30.86
N ALA A 108 -18.65 23.53 -30.72
CA ALA A 108 -19.43 23.10 -29.55
C ALA A 108 -18.62 23.10 -28.25
N LEU A 109 -17.31 22.83 -28.32
CA LEU A 109 -16.40 22.83 -27.18
C LEU A 109 -15.83 24.23 -26.87
N GLY A 110 -16.12 25.24 -27.69
CA GLY A 110 -15.60 26.60 -27.54
C GLY A 110 -14.12 26.73 -27.91
N TYR A 111 -13.57 25.77 -28.67
CA TYR A 111 -12.22 25.87 -29.22
C TYR A 111 -12.20 26.78 -30.45
N ASP A 112 -11.18 27.62 -30.53
CA ASP A 112 -10.88 28.35 -31.75
C ASP A 112 -10.20 27.40 -32.76
N ALA A 113 -10.84 27.23 -33.93
CA ALA A 113 -10.34 26.38 -35.01
C ALA A 113 -8.93 26.79 -35.50
N ALA A 114 -8.52 28.05 -35.26
CA ALA A 114 -7.19 28.54 -35.61
C ALA A 114 -6.09 28.15 -34.60
N THR A 115 -6.45 27.81 -33.37
CA THR A 115 -5.49 27.62 -32.26
C THR A 115 -5.47 26.19 -31.73
N GLY A 116 -5.98 25.23 -32.51
CA GLY A 116 -6.02 23.80 -32.14
C GLY A 116 -4.68 23.37 -31.54
N VAL A 117 -4.69 23.01 -30.25
CA VAL A 117 -3.51 22.53 -29.51
C VAL A 117 -3.02 21.23 -30.12
#